data_AF-A0A963W8B7-F1
#
_entry.id   AF-A0A963W8B7-F1
#
_cell.length_a   1.000
_cell.length_b   1.000
_cell.length_c   1.000
_cell.angle_alpha   90.00
_cell.angle_beta   90.00
_cell.angle_gamma   90.00
#
_symmetry.space_group_name_H-M   'P 1'
#
loop_
_entity.id
_entity.type
_entity.pdbx_description
1 polymer ?
#
loop_
_entity_poly.entity_id
_entity_poly.type
_entity_poly.pdbx_seq_one_letter_code
_entity_poly.pdbx_strand_id
1 'polypeptide(L)' 'MAKNAHRANAQSPAQRITAEIIKRLEQGTRPWVKPWRGVALARPMRACGIPYQGINVFWLWLVADMCGFASPY' A
#
# COMPACT_ATOMS: atom_id res chain seq x y z
N MET A 1 7.27 -11.47 -32.42
CA MET A 1 7.28 -12.67 -31.57
C MET A 1 7.00 -12.28 -30.12
N ALA A 2 6.68 -13.24 -29.24
CA ALA A 2 5.90 -12.99 -28.02
C ALA A 2 6.63 -12.20 -26.92
N LYS A 3 5.94 -11.23 -26.30
CA LYS A 3 6.39 -10.48 -25.11
C LYS A 3 5.59 -10.77 -23.83
N ASN A 4 4.51 -11.55 -23.90
CA ASN A 4 3.51 -11.62 -22.83
C ASN A 4 3.59 -12.86 -21.91
N ALA A 5 4.39 -13.89 -22.24
CA ALA A 5 4.38 -15.18 -21.55
C ALA A 5 4.69 -15.08 -20.03
N HIS A 6 5.66 -14.24 -19.64
CA HIS A 6 6.12 -14.13 -18.25
C HIS A 6 5.09 -13.53 -17.25
N ARG A 7 3.96 -12.97 -17.72
CA ARG A 7 2.94 -12.41 -16.82
C ARG A 7 1.82 -13.38 -16.42
N ALA A 8 1.75 -14.56 -17.02
CA ALA A 8 0.61 -15.47 -16.83
C ALA A 8 0.56 -16.16 -15.44
N ASN A 9 1.69 -16.28 -14.74
CA ASN A 9 1.82 -17.13 -13.55
C ASN A 9 2.30 -16.38 -12.28
N ALA A 10 2.25 -15.05 -12.29
CA ALA A 10 2.65 -14.21 -11.16
C ALA A 10 1.47 -13.34 -10.70
N GLN A 11 1.07 -13.47 -9.43
CA GLN A 11 -0.02 -12.68 -8.85
C GLN A 11 0.29 -11.18 -9.01
N SER A 12 -0.59 -10.44 -9.68
CA SER A 12 -0.33 -9.02 -9.94
C SER A 12 -0.30 -8.21 -8.64
N PRO A 13 0.47 -7.10 -8.59
CA PRO A 13 0.46 -6.20 -7.44
C PRO A 13 -0.95 -5.69 -7.09
N ALA A 14 -1.79 -5.45 -8.10
CA ALA A 14 -3.18 -5.06 -7.90
C ALA A 14 -4.00 -6.14 -7.18
N GLN A 15 -3.90 -7.42 -7.60
CA GLN A 15 -4.58 -8.53 -6.90
C GLN A 15 -4.10 -8.69 -5.45
N ARG A 16 -2.80 -8.48 -5.17
CA ARG A 16 -2.25 -8.52 -3.81
C ARG A 16 -2.81 -7.40 -2.94
N ILE A 17 -2.83 -6.17 -3.45
CA ILE A 17 -3.39 -5.00 -2.78
C ILE A 17 -4.88 -5.20 -2.48
N THR A 18 -5.66 -5.61 -3.48
CA THR A 18 -7.11 -5.85 -3.33
C THR A 18 -7.41 -6.95 -2.31
N ALA A 19 -6.66 -8.05 -2.30
CA ALA A 19 -6.88 -9.13 -1.34
C ALA A 19 -6.66 -8.70 0.12
N GLU A 20 -5.61 -7.92 0.41
CA GLU A 20 -5.35 -7.42 1.77
C GLU A 20 -6.37 -6.33 2.18
N ILE A 21 -6.87 -5.52 1.24
CA ILE A 21 -7.98 -4.59 1.48
C ILE A 21 -9.26 -5.35 1.87
N ILE A 22 -9.62 -6.42 1.14
CA ILE A 22 -10.78 -7.27 1.45
C ILE A 22 -10.64 -7.87 2.84
N LYS A 23 -9.50 -8.51 3.14
CA LYS A 23 -9.20 -9.11 4.45
C LYS A 23 -9.33 -8.12 5.62
N ARG A 24 -8.91 -6.86 5.45
CA ARG A 24 -9.10 -5.82 6.47
C ARG A 24 -10.55 -5.37 6.64
N LEU A 25 -11.35 -5.40 5.57
CA LEU A 25 -12.79 -5.11 5.63
C LEU A 25 -13.59 -6.25 6.29
N GLU A 26 -13.20 -7.49 6.05
CA GLU A 26 -13.74 -8.68 6.74
C GLU A 26 -13.45 -8.63 8.25
N GLN A 27 -12.30 -8.05 8.65
CA GLN A 27 -11.96 -7.73 10.04
C GLN A 27 -12.74 -6.52 10.62
N GLY A 28 -13.73 -5.98 9.91
CA GLY A 28 -14.53 -4.82 10.32
C GLY A 28 -13.80 -3.48 10.27
N THR A 29 -12.52 -3.45 9.85
CA THR A 29 -11.75 -2.22 9.72
C THR A 29 -12.01 -1.57 8.36
N ARG A 30 -12.16 -0.24 8.31
CA ARG A 30 -12.20 0.51 7.05
C ARG A 30 -10.82 1.13 6.86
N PRO A 31 -9.87 0.49 6.13
CA PRO A 31 -8.46 0.89 6.19
C PRO A 31 -8.19 2.30 5.65
N TRP A 32 -9.08 2.86 4.84
CA TRP A 32 -9.03 4.26 4.35
C TRP A 32 -9.69 5.28 5.30
N VAL A 33 -10.40 4.84 6.35
CA VAL A 33 -11.00 5.71 7.37
C VAL A 33 -10.05 5.76 8.57
N LYS A 34 -9.45 6.93 8.80
CA LYS A 34 -8.31 7.09 9.70
C LYS A 34 -8.71 7.63 11.08
N PRO A 35 -8.23 7.04 12.20
CA PRO A 35 -8.32 7.64 13.54
C PRO A 35 -7.25 8.75 13.76
N TRP A 36 -7.15 9.73 12.85
CA TRP A 36 -6.03 10.67 12.78
C TRP A 36 -6.09 11.79 13.83
N ARG A 37 -5.84 11.47 15.10
CA ARG A 37 -5.32 12.41 16.11
C ARG A 37 -3.84 12.11 16.40
N GLY A 38 -3.03 13.16 16.55
CA GLY A 38 -1.62 13.07 16.99
C GLY A 38 -0.56 12.89 15.89
N VAL A 39 -0.67 11.89 15.01
CA VAL A 39 0.48 11.49 14.17
C VAL A 39 0.61 12.31 12.88
N ALA A 40 1.72 13.06 12.75
CA ALA A 40 2.10 13.77 11.53
C ALA A 40 2.71 12.84 10.46
N LEU A 41 1.93 11.86 10.00
CA LEU A 41 2.31 10.97 8.88
C LEU A 41 2.66 11.79 7.63
N ALA A 42 3.95 11.87 7.34
CA ALA A 42 4.47 12.32 6.06
C ALA A 42 3.94 11.43 4.93
N ARG A 43 3.95 11.97 3.71
CA ARG A 43 3.66 11.17 2.51
C ARG A 43 4.83 10.23 2.27
N PRO A 44 4.59 8.93 1.97
CA PRO A 44 5.67 8.01 1.64
C PRO A 44 6.49 8.54 0.46
N MET A 45 7.80 8.47 0.54
CA MET A 45 8.77 9.02 -0.39
C MET A 45 9.49 7.92 -1.14
N ARG A 46 9.83 8.17 -2.41
CA ARG A 46 10.81 7.35 -3.13
C ARG A 46 12.21 7.63 -2.57
N ALA A 47 13.14 6.70 -2.77
CA ALA A 47 14.56 6.91 -2.42
C ALA A 47 15.13 8.23 -2.96
N CYS A 48 14.63 8.71 -4.12
CA CYS A 48 14.99 10.02 -4.70
C CYS A 48 14.29 11.23 -4.04
N GLY A 49 13.71 11.10 -2.84
CA GLY A 49 12.99 12.16 -2.13
C GLY A 49 11.58 12.51 -2.63
N ILE A 50 11.17 12.05 -3.82
CA ILE A 50 9.90 12.46 -4.43
C ILE A 50 8.72 11.64 -3.85
N PRO A 51 7.64 12.26 -3.33
CA PRO A 51 6.52 11.55 -2.73
C PRO A 51 5.74 10.66 -3.72
N TYR A 52 5.30 9.49 -3.25
CA TYR A 52 4.37 8.60 -3.94
C TYR A 52 3.00 9.28 -4.15
N GLN A 53 2.26 8.80 -5.15
CA GLN A 53 0.98 9.34 -5.61
C GLN A 53 -0.05 8.22 -5.76
N GLY A 54 -1.34 8.56 -5.72
CA GLY A 54 -2.45 7.62 -5.90
C GLY A 54 -2.46 6.47 -4.88
N ILE A 55 -2.93 5.29 -5.30
CA ILE A 55 -3.10 4.09 -4.45
C ILE A 55 -1.82 3.67 -3.71
N ASN A 56 -0.63 3.98 -4.24
CA ASN A 56 0.64 3.66 -3.61
C ASN A 56 0.86 4.41 -2.29
N VAL A 57 0.29 5.61 -2.10
CA VAL A 57 0.35 6.33 -0.82
C VAL A 57 -0.41 5.56 0.26
N PHE A 58 -1.64 5.16 -0.07
CA PHE A 58 -2.50 4.37 0.81
C PHE A 58 -1.87 3.00 1.13
N TRP A 59 -1.37 2.30 0.11
CA TRP A 59 -0.72 0.99 0.29
C TRP A 59 0.53 1.07 1.17
N LEU A 60 1.39 2.08 0.98
CA LEU A 60 2.61 2.22 1.78
C LEU A 60 2.31 2.63 3.23
N TRP A 61 1.29 3.44 3.49
CA TRP A 61 0.79 3.63 4.86
C TRP A 61 0.24 2.32 5.46
N LEU A 62 -0.45 1.50 4.68
CA LEU A 62 -0.96 0.20 5.13
C LEU A 62 0.16 -0.77 5.52
N VAL A 63 1.25 -0.80 4.74
CA VAL A 63 2.44 -1.62 5.03
C VAL A 63 3.21 -1.07 6.23
N ALA A 64 3.36 0.25 6.35
CA ALA A 64 4.00 0.88 7.50
C ALA A 64 3.26 0.58 8.81
N ASP A 65 1.92 0.62 8.79
CA ASP A 65 1.02 0.21 9.88
C ASP A 65 1.21 -1.28 10.26
N MET A 66 1.34 -2.20 9.29
CA MET A 66 1.54 -3.64 9.56
C MET A 66 2.94 -3.98 10.09
N CYS A 67 3.96 -3.23 9.67
CA CYS A 67 5.37 -3.53 9.98
C CYS A 67 5.97 -2.62 11.06
N GLY A 68 5.20 -1.66 11.59
CA GLY A 68 5.68 -0.70 12.60
C GLY A 68 6.68 0.33 12.07
N PHE A 69 6.67 0.62 10.76
CA PHE A 69 7.62 1.55 10.16
C PHE A 69 7.24 3.02 10.43
N ALA A 70 8.15 3.77 11.06
CA ALA A 70 8.05 5.22 11.24
C ALA A 70 8.77 6.03 10.16
N SER A 71 9.57 5.38 9.30
CA SER A 71 10.26 6.01 8.18
C SER A 71 9.26 6.48 7.11
N PRO A 72 9.46 7.67 6.49
CA PRO A 72 8.73 8.06 5.29
C PRO A 72 9.32 7.43 4.02
N TYR A 73 10.52 6.85 4.07
CA TYR A 73 11.19 6.10 2.98
C TYR A 73 11.05 4.59 3.19
#